data_AF-A0A7V9H845-F1
#
_entry.id   AF-A0A7V9H845-F1
#
_cell.length_a   1.000
_cell.length_b   1.000
_cell.length_c   1.000
_cell.angle_alpha   90.00
_cell.angle_beta   90.00
_cell.angle_gamma   90.00
#
_symmetry.space_group_name_H-M   'P 1'
#
loop_
_entity.id
_entity.type
_entity.pdbx_description
1 polymer ?
#
loop_
_entity_poly.entity_id
_entity_poly.type
_entity_poly.pdbx_seq_one_letter_code
_entity_poly.pdbx_strand_id
1 'polypeptide(L)'
;MSIFGAEVIGTAILILLGNGVVAAVLLNHSKAQNGGWIVIALGWGMAVTIGVYAVGQFSGAHINPAVTLGLAAIGSAEWSDVPAYIAGQFVGAFIGATLVYAAYSNHWGETEDPGLKLACFSTAPALRNPVAN
;
A
#
# COMPACT_ATOMS: atom_id res chain seq x y z
N MET A 1 -0.17 -1.23 22.17
CA MET A 1 0.78 -1.41 21.06
C MET A 1 1.53 -0.09 20.87
N SER A 2 2.82 -0.11 20.53
CA SER A 2 3.57 1.13 20.24
C SER A 2 3.18 1.72 18.89
N ILE A 3 3.50 3.01 18.66
CA ILE A 3 3.35 3.66 17.35
C ILE A 3 3.98 2.82 16.25
N PHE A 4 5.25 2.42 16.44
CA PHE A 4 5.96 1.59 15.48
C PHE A 4 5.20 0.29 15.16
N GLY A 5 4.80 -0.48 16.18
CA GLY A 5 4.10 -1.76 15.96
C GLY A 5 2.74 -1.59 15.29
N ALA A 6 2.01 -0.53 15.65
CA ALA A 6 0.72 -0.19 15.06
C ALA A 6 0.88 0.17 13.56
N GLU A 7 1.86 1.00 13.23
CA GLU A 7 2.13 1.42 11.87
C GLU A 7 2.68 0.29 10.99
N VAL A 8 3.45 -0.65 11.56
CA VAL A 8 3.83 -1.89 10.88
C VAL A 8 2.60 -2.69 10.48
N ILE A 9 1.70 -2.98 11.42
CA ILE A 9 0.52 -3.81 11.16
C ILE A 9 -0.45 -3.10 10.21
N GLY A 10 -0.76 -1.84 10.47
CA GLY A 10 -1.69 -1.05 9.65
C GLY A 10 -1.21 -0.91 8.21
N THR A 11 0.08 -0.59 8.02
CA THR A 11 0.65 -0.44 6.67
C THR A 11 0.83 -1.78 5.96
N ALA A 12 1.14 -2.87 6.69
CA ALA A 12 1.17 -4.20 6.11
C ALA A 12 -0.21 -4.64 5.59
N ILE A 13 -1.27 -4.38 6.34
CA ILE A 13 -2.66 -4.64 5.91
C ILE A 13 -2.99 -3.78 4.68
N LEU A 14 -2.69 -2.49 4.73
CA LEU A 14 -2.92 -1.55 3.63
C LEU A 14 -2.28 -2.04 2.33
N ILE A 15 -0.99 -2.38 2.37
CA ILE A 15 -0.28 -2.83 1.18
C ILE A 15 -0.72 -4.23 0.77
N LEU A 16 -0.90 -5.17 1.70
CA LEU A 16 -1.34 -6.52 1.36
C LEU A 16 -2.66 -6.51 0.58
N LEU A 17 -3.64 -5.73 1.05
CA LEU A 17 -4.96 -5.69 0.44
C LEU A 17 -5.02 -4.74 -0.77
N GLY A 18 -4.48 -3.53 -0.64
CA GLY A 18 -4.48 -2.52 -1.69
C GLY A 18 -3.64 -2.95 -2.88
N ASN A 19 -2.41 -3.38 -2.65
CA ASN A 19 -1.59 -3.89 -3.74
C ASN A 19 -2.01 -5.30 -4.17
N GLY A 20 -2.59 -6.09 -3.26
CA GLY A 20 -3.18 -7.38 -3.59
C GLY A 20 -4.28 -7.27 -4.65
N VAL A 21 -5.12 -6.22 -4.62
CA VAL A 21 -6.13 -6.00 -5.68
C VAL A 21 -5.51 -5.57 -7.00
N VAL A 22 -4.39 -4.84 -6.99
CA VAL A 22 -3.65 -4.50 -8.21
C VAL A 22 -3.10 -5.77 -8.85
N ALA A 23 -2.42 -6.62 -8.08
CA ALA A 23 -1.95 -7.93 -8.55
C ALA A 23 -3.10 -8.81 -9.04
N ALA A 24 -4.24 -8.80 -8.34
CA ALA A 24 -5.42 -9.55 -8.74
C ALA A 24 -5.95 -9.14 -10.12
N VAL A 25 -5.93 -7.84 -10.43
CA VAL A 25 -6.51 -7.31 -11.66
C VAL A 25 -5.53 -7.34 -12.82
N LEU A 26 -4.23 -7.18 -12.56
CA LEU A 26 -3.21 -7.03 -13.60
C LEU A 26 -2.48 -8.31 -13.97
N LEU A 27 -2.34 -9.29 -13.07
CA LEU A 27 -1.59 -10.50 -13.36
C LEU A 27 -2.41 -11.52 -14.16
N ASN A 28 -1.74 -12.19 -15.10
CA ASN A 28 -2.33 -13.23 -15.93
C ASN A 28 -2.83 -14.40 -15.09
N HIS A 29 -3.96 -14.98 -15.52
CA HIS A 29 -4.63 -16.13 -14.89
C HIS A 29 -5.19 -15.89 -13.48
N SER A 30 -5.12 -14.67 -12.95
CA SER A 30 -5.88 -14.31 -11.76
C SER A 30 -7.38 -14.33 -12.08
N LYS A 31 -8.21 -14.75 -11.12
CA LYS A 31 -9.66 -14.76 -11.29
C LYS A 31 -10.28 -13.36 -11.37
N ALA A 32 -9.55 -12.33 -10.94
CA ALA A 32 -9.95 -10.93 -11.06
C ALA A 32 -9.29 -10.22 -12.24
N GLN A 33 -8.54 -10.93 -13.09
CA GLN A 33 -7.83 -10.35 -14.23
C GLN A 33 -8.79 -9.53 -15.10
N ASN A 34 -8.37 -8.33 -15.50
CA ASN A 34 -9.17 -7.39 -16.28
C ASN A 34 -10.48 -6.92 -15.57
N GLY A 35 -10.55 -7.00 -14.24
CA GLY A 35 -11.66 -6.44 -13.45
C GLY A 35 -11.80 -4.90 -13.54
N GLY A 36 -10.78 -4.22 -14.09
CA GLY A 36 -10.81 -2.79 -14.38
C GLY A 36 -10.48 -1.88 -13.19
N TRP A 37 -10.35 -0.58 -13.49
CA TRP A 37 -9.89 0.42 -12.53
C TRP A 37 -10.79 0.55 -11.30
N ILE A 38 -12.11 0.38 -11.46
CA ILE A 38 -13.05 0.50 -10.34
C ILE A 38 -12.82 -0.55 -9.25
N VAL A 39 -12.41 -1.77 -9.62
CA VAL A 39 -12.09 -2.84 -8.67
C VAL A 39 -10.83 -2.47 -7.88
N ILE A 40 -9.82 -1.92 -8.56
CA ILE A 40 -8.59 -1.43 -7.91
C ILE A 40 -8.93 -0.27 -6.96
N ALA A 41 -9.68 0.73 -7.41
CA ALA A 41 -10.02 1.91 -6.61
C ALA A 41 -10.82 1.54 -5.35
N LEU A 42 -11.85 0.69 -5.48
CA LEU A 42 -12.63 0.20 -4.33
C LEU A 42 -11.79 -0.68 -3.40
N GLY A 43 -10.96 -1.57 -3.95
CA GLY A 43 -10.08 -2.43 -3.16
C GLY A 43 -9.08 -1.65 -2.32
N TRP A 44 -8.45 -0.61 -2.89
CA TRP A 44 -7.59 0.32 -2.14
C TRP A 44 -8.36 1.09 -1.06
N GLY A 45 -9.55 1.59 -1.37
CA GLY A 45 -10.40 2.28 -0.39
C GLY A 45 -10.71 1.38 0.82
N MET A 46 -11.13 0.14 0.56
CA MET A 46 -11.38 -0.84 1.63
C MET A 46 -10.10 -1.21 2.39
N ALA A 47 -8.95 -1.34 1.71
CA ALA A 47 -7.68 -1.63 2.35
C ALA A 47 -7.28 -0.56 3.37
N VAL A 48 -7.45 0.73 3.03
CA VAL A 48 -7.23 1.85 3.95
C VAL A 48 -8.19 1.75 5.13
N THR A 49 -9.49 1.55 4.89
CA THR A 49 -10.49 1.44 5.96
C THR A 49 -10.16 0.31 6.95
N ILE A 50 -9.79 -0.87 6.45
CA ILE A 50 -9.43 -2.01 7.31
C ILE A 50 -8.15 -1.71 8.09
N GLY A 51 -7.13 -1.12 7.45
CA GLY A 51 -5.90 -0.71 8.12
C GLY A 51 -6.17 0.28 9.26
N VAL A 52 -6.99 1.30 9.00
CA VAL A 52 -7.41 2.30 10.01
C VAL A 52 -8.17 1.66 11.16
N TYR A 53 -9.15 0.79 10.90
CA TYR A 53 -9.88 0.11 11.98
C TYR A 53 -9.00 -0.83 12.79
N ALA A 54 -8.01 -1.47 12.16
CA ALA A 54 -7.11 -2.37 12.87
C ALA A 54 -6.23 -1.64 13.88
N VAL A 55 -5.72 -0.45 13.54
CA VAL A 55 -4.66 0.20 14.34
C VAL A 55 -4.94 1.62 14.83
N GLY A 56 -6.09 2.21 14.47
CA GLY A 56 -6.45 3.60 14.76
C GLY A 56 -6.43 3.93 16.24
N GLN A 57 -6.92 3.03 17.09
CA GLN A 57 -6.92 3.22 18.56
C GLN A 57 -5.52 3.24 19.19
N PHE A 58 -4.48 2.82 18.47
CA PHE A 58 -3.11 2.71 19.00
C PHE A 58 -2.16 3.81 18.52
N SER A 59 -2.34 4.30 17.30
CA SER A 59 -1.41 5.24 16.64
C SER A 59 -2.11 6.39 15.91
N GLY A 60 -3.44 6.47 15.95
CA GLY A 60 -4.19 7.33 15.04
C GLY A 60 -4.21 6.82 13.59
N ALA A 61 -3.55 5.68 13.30
CA ALA A 61 -3.45 5.06 11.98
C ALA A 61 -3.02 6.04 10.88
N HIS A 62 -1.82 6.58 11.01
CA HIS A 62 -1.27 7.43 9.95
C HIS A 62 -1.08 6.61 8.68
N ILE A 63 -0.47 5.42 8.80
CA ILE A 63 -0.22 4.40 7.76
C ILE A 63 0.33 4.96 6.43
N ASN A 64 0.92 6.15 6.49
CA ASN A 64 1.36 6.95 5.36
C ASN A 64 2.32 8.05 5.84
N PRO A 65 3.56 8.11 5.33
CA PRO A 65 4.53 9.14 5.71
C PRO A 65 4.06 10.57 5.46
N ALA A 66 3.30 10.81 4.38
CA ALA A 66 2.78 12.14 4.06
C ALA A 66 1.72 12.59 5.07
N VAL A 67 0.87 11.66 5.55
CA VAL A 67 -0.10 11.95 6.61
C VAL A 67 0.63 12.27 7.91
N THR A 68 1.64 11.48 8.28
CA THR A 68 2.48 11.74 9.45
C THR A 68 3.11 13.13 9.41
N LEU A 69 3.74 13.49 8.28
CA LEU A 69 4.38 14.79 8.12
C LEU A 69 3.37 15.94 8.11
N GLY A 70 2.21 15.76 7.48
CA GLY A 70 1.13 16.74 7.47
C GLY A 70 0.58 17.03 8.87
N LEU A 71 0.33 15.98 9.66
CA LEU A 71 -0.13 16.10 11.05
C LEU A 71 0.93 16.73 11.95
N ALA A 72 2.21 16.37 11.76
CA ALA A 72 3.31 16.99 12.50
C ALA A 72 3.47 18.48 12.16
N ALA A 73 3.30 18.86 10.89
CA ALA A 73 3.39 20.25 10.44
C ALA A 73 2.32 21.17 11.06
N ILE A 74 1.14 20.63 11.37
CA ILE A 74 0.05 21.38 12.03
C ILE A 74 0.02 21.20 13.56
N GLY A 75 1.03 20.55 14.14
CA GLY A 75 1.11 20.30 15.59
C GLY A 75 0.12 19.26 16.13
N SER A 76 -0.45 18.43 15.26
CA SER A 76 -1.35 17.32 15.64
C SER A 76 -0.60 16.00 15.89
N ALA A 77 0.70 15.96 15.63
CA ALA A 77 1.61 14.87 15.99
C ALA A 77 2.96 15.46 16.44
N GLU A 78 3.60 14.81 17.42
CA GLU A 78 4.92 15.24 17.89
C GLU A 78 6.01 14.90 16.88
N TRP A 79 6.90 15.85 16.59
CA TRP A 79 8.03 15.64 15.67
C TRP A 79 8.97 14.52 16.14
N SER A 80 9.06 14.28 17.45
CA SER A 80 9.85 13.18 18.03
C SER A 80 9.33 11.79 17.66
N ASP A 81 8.04 11.66 17.33
CA ASP A 81 7.41 10.39 17.02
C ASP A 81 7.49 10.06 15.53
N VAL A 82 7.68 11.07 14.68
CA VAL A 82 7.74 10.94 13.21
C VAL A 82 8.69 9.83 12.75
N PRO A 83 9.92 9.67 13.29
CA PRO A 83 10.80 8.58 12.90
C PRO A 83 10.21 7.20 13.18
N ALA A 84 9.50 7.03 14.30
CA ALA A 84 8.87 5.76 14.66
C ALA A 84 7.68 5.43 13.74
N TYR A 85 6.87 6.43 13.38
CA TYR A 85 5.81 6.29 12.37
C TYR A 85 6.39 5.84 11.03
N ILE A 86 7.33 6.61 10.49
CA ILE A 86 7.90 6.37 9.16
C ILE A 86 8.61 5.00 9.11
N ALA A 87 9.42 4.66 10.12
CA ALA A 87 10.07 3.37 10.18
C ALA A 87 9.06 2.20 10.22
N GLY A 88 7.99 2.35 11.02
CA GLY A 88 6.92 1.35 11.08
C GLY A 88 6.20 1.19 9.74
N GLN A 89 5.89 2.30 9.08
CA GLN A 89 5.24 2.32 7.76
C GLN A 89 6.09 1.62 6.70
N PHE A 90 7.39 1.92 6.61
CA PHE A 90 8.27 1.27 5.63
C PHE A 90 8.43 -0.23 5.89
N VAL A 91 8.59 -0.65 7.14
CA VAL A 91 8.66 -2.08 7.50
C VAL A 91 7.34 -2.79 7.19
N GLY A 92 6.21 -2.18 7.56
CA GLY A 92 4.88 -2.70 7.25
C GLY A 92 4.64 -2.82 5.75
N ALA A 93 4.99 -1.79 4.98
CA ALA A 93 4.86 -1.80 3.53
C ALA A 93 5.71 -2.91 2.88
N PHE A 94 6.95 -3.10 3.34
CA PHE A 94 7.81 -4.18 2.86
C PHE A 94 7.22 -5.56 3.15
N ILE A 95 6.70 -5.78 4.36
CA ILE A 95 6.02 -7.03 4.73
C ILE A 95 4.80 -7.25 3.84
N GLY A 96 3.92 -6.25 3.70
CA GLY A 96 2.73 -6.33 2.87
C GLY A 96 3.06 -6.66 1.41
N ALA A 97 4.06 -5.99 0.83
CA ALA A 97 4.51 -6.23 -0.54
C ALA A 97 5.07 -7.65 -0.72
N THR A 98 5.85 -8.13 0.24
CA THR A 98 6.38 -9.51 0.24
C THR A 98 5.26 -10.54 0.28
N LEU A 99 4.22 -10.29 1.08
CA LEU A 99 3.05 -11.16 1.15
C LEU A 99 2.24 -11.16 -0.14
N VAL A 100 2.09 -10.02 -0.83
CA VAL A 100 1.49 -9.97 -2.18
C VAL A 100 2.31 -10.79 -3.15
N TYR A 101 3.63 -10.64 -3.16
CA TYR A 101 4.53 -11.44 -4.00
C TYR A 101 4.33 -12.94 -3.76
N ALA A 102 4.29 -13.37 -2.50
CA ALA A 102 4.08 -14.77 -2.14
C ALA A 102 2.69 -15.28 -2.57
N ALA A 103 1.63 -14.50 -2.31
CA ALA A 103 0.24 -14.86 -2.64
C ALA A 103 0.01 -15.05 -4.14
N TYR A 104 0.72 -14.28 -4.97
CA TYR A 104 0.63 -14.36 -6.43
C TYR A 104 1.83 -15.06 -7.08
N SER A 105 2.64 -15.80 -6.31
CA SER A 105 3.90 -16.43 -6.74
C SER A 105 3.85 -17.08 -8.13
N ASN A 106 2.81 -17.88 -8.41
CA ASN A 106 2.66 -18.57 -9.69
C ASN A 106 2.27 -17.65 -10.86
N HIS A 107 1.61 -16.52 -10.59
CA HIS A 107 1.09 -15.62 -11.63
C HIS A 107 2.19 -14.72 -12.21
N TRP A 108 3.28 -14.49 -11.47
CA TRP A 108 4.42 -13.71 -11.96
C TRP A 108 5.11 -14.38 -13.15
N GLY A 109 5.21 -15.71 -13.15
CA GLY A 109 5.80 -16.45 -14.29
C GLY A 109 4.96 -16.32 -15.56
N GLU A 110 3.64 -16.41 -15.40
CA GLU A 110 2.67 -16.37 -16.51
C GLU A 110 2.42 -14.96 -17.08
N THR A 111 2.80 -13.91 -16.34
CA THR A 111 2.62 -12.52 -16.79
C THR A 111 3.87 -12.05 -17.53
N GLU A 112 3.88 -12.08 -18.85
CA GLU A 112 5.07 -11.71 -19.64
C GLU A 112 5.37 -10.21 -19.59
N ASP A 113 4.34 -9.35 -19.55
CA ASP A 113 4.48 -7.90 -19.57
C ASP A 113 5.17 -7.38 -18.29
N PRO A 114 6.39 -6.82 -18.37
CA PRO A 114 7.10 -6.28 -17.21
C PRO A 114 6.42 -5.03 -16.64
N GLY A 115 5.67 -4.28 -17.43
CA GLY A 115 4.90 -3.11 -17.00
C GLY A 115 3.76 -3.49 -16.06
N LEU A 116 3.05 -4.58 -16.33
CA LEU A 116 1.98 -5.09 -15.45
C LEU A 116 2.54 -5.58 -14.11
N LYS A 117 3.70 -6.24 -14.14
CA LYS A 117 4.44 -6.63 -12.92
C LYS A 117 4.88 -5.41 -12.11
N LEU A 118 5.47 -4.43 -12.78
CA LEU A 118 5.99 -3.21 -12.17
C LEU A 118 4.87 -2.35 -11.56
N ALA A 119 3.68 -2.32 -12.20
CA ALA A 119 2.50 -1.62 -11.71
C ALA A 119 2.02 -2.15 -10.34
N CYS A 120 2.37 -3.40 -9.98
CA CYS A 120 2.11 -3.95 -8.65
C CYS A 120 3.10 -3.46 -7.59
N PHE A 121 4.11 -2.66 -7.91
CA PHE A 121 5.07 -2.19 -6.89
C PHE A 121 5.47 -0.73 -7.06
N SER A 122 4.98 -0.08 -8.12
CA SER A 122 5.24 1.32 -8.41
C SER A 122 4.15 1.89 -9.30
N THR A 123 4.02 3.21 -9.29
CA THR A 123 3.14 3.94 -10.18
C THR A 123 3.94 4.50 -11.36
N ALA A 124 3.36 4.46 -12.55
CA ALA A 124 3.91 5.05 -13.76
C ALA A 124 2.81 5.82 -14.50
N PRO A 125 3.16 6.93 -15.17
CA PRO A 125 2.17 7.71 -15.91
C PRO A 125 1.70 6.94 -17.14
N ALA A 126 0.39 6.98 -17.42
CA ALA A 126 -0.18 6.34 -18.61
C ALA A 126 0.37 6.94 -19.92
N LEU A 127 0.72 8.23 -19.89
CA LEU A 127 1.43 8.93 -20.96
C LEU A 127 2.69 9.55 -20.38
N ARG A 128 3.86 9.22 -20.93
CA ARG A 128 5.13 9.78 -20.44
C ARG A 128 5.31 11.22 -20.93
N ASN A 129 5.12 12.19 -20.05
CA ASN A 129 5.43 13.61 -20.31
C ASN A 129 5.98 14.25 -19.04
N PRO A 130 7.30 14.44 -18.90
CA PRO A 130 7.93 14.94 -17.67
C PRO A 130 7.48 16.32 -17.19
N VAL A 131 6.83 17.11 -18.05
CA VAL A 131 6.32 18.44 -17.69
C VAL A 131 4.89 18.36 -17.18
N ALA A 132 4.08 17.46 -17.75
CA ALA A 132 2.66 17.33 -17.43
C ALA A 132 2.34 16.19 -16.45
N ASN A 133 3.21 15.18 -16.35
CA ASN A 133 3.00 13.91 -15.66
C ASN A 133 4.24 13.45 -14.88
#